data_AF-A0A7V4KBL2-F1
#
_entry.id   AF-A0A7V4KBL2-F1
#
_cell.length_a   1.000
_cell.length_b   1.000
_cell.length_c   1.000
_cell.angle_alpha   90.00
_cell.angle_beta   90.00
_cell.angle_gamma   90.00
#
_symmetry.space_group_name_H-M   'P 1'
#
loop_
_entity.id
_entity.type
_entity.pdbx_description
1 polymer ?
#
loop_
_entity_poly.entity_id
_entity_poly.type
_entity_poly.pdbx_seq_one_letter_code
_entity_poly.pdbx_strand_id
1 'polypeptide(L)'
;IAKLYPTLLVNKDTKRKELLTFLKSIPTKYANPRIAVVGVPNVGKSTIINKILGRHKAKTGAQPGITRGVQWVNVEGFTVLDSPGILYSEIFSKDIAAKLLLIGSLPIENVDDEIFDYAFKIYASAAGVQKDIVQFLEEYGRSRGLLKKGGQVDYEKAKTLFFKEVSEGKHGKLTYDIEFEKFWEVLKNG
;
A
#
# COMPACT_ATOMS: atom_id res chain seq x y z
N ILE A 1 -6.47 12.24 19.43
CA ILE A 1 -5.75 11.00 19.00
C ILE A 1 -4.33 11.37 18.60
N ALA A 2 -4.06 12.34 17.72
CA ALA A 2 -2.68 12.71 17.36
C ALA A 2 -1.81 13.28 18.52
N LYS A 3 -2.37 13.86 19.60
CA LYS A 3 -1.58 14.15 20.83
C LYS A 3 -1.05 12.90 21.55
N LEU A 4 -1.70 11.75 21.36
CA LEU A 4 -1.30 10.45 21.93
C LEU A 4 -0.50 9.60 20.93
N TYR A 5 -0.61 9.90 19.63
CA TYR A 5 0.04 9.16 18.54
C TYR A 5 0.75 10.14 17.60
N PRO A 6 2.04 10.47 17.87
CA PRO A 6 2.84 11.30 16.98
C PRO A 6 2.78 10.76 15.55
N THR A 7 2.49 11.64 14.59
CA THR A 7 2.29 11.27 13.18
C THR A 7 3.22 12.07 12.28
N LEU A 8 3.83 11.39 11.31
CA LEU A 8 4.66 11.99 10.27
C LEU A 8 4.19 11.51 8.90
N LEU A 9 3.91 12.45 8.00
CA LEU A 9 3.67 12.14 6.59
C LEU A 9 5.00 11.93 5.88
N VAL A 10 5.12 10.81 5.17
CA VAL A 10 6.35 10.40 4.49
C VAL A 10 6.05 10.17 3.00
N ASN A 11 6.95 10.63 2.14
CA ASN A 11 6.95 10.35 0.72
C ASN A 11 8.36 9.97 0.23
N LYS A 12 8.52 9.79 -1.09
CA LYS A 12 9.81 9.42 -1.69
C LYS A 12 10.93 10.45 -1.39
N ASP A 13 10.58 11.72 -1.26
CA ASP A 13 11.48 12.86 -1.11
C ASP A 13 11.81 13.16 0.36
N THR A 14 11.05 12.62 1.32
CA THR A 14 11.33 12.75 2.77
C THR A 14 12.76 12.37 3.08
N LYS A 15 13.52 13.26 3.72
CA LYS A 15 14.94 13.02 4.02
C LYS A 15 15.11 12.10 5.22
N ARG A 16 16.22 11.36 5.26
CA ARG A 16 16.61 10.55 6.44
C ARG A 16 16.63 11.39 7.72
N LYS A 17 17.16 12.62 7.64
CA LYS A 17 17.24 13.54 8.78
C LYS A 17 15.85 13.83 9.37
N GLU A 18 14.83 14.02 8.53
CA GLU A 18 13.46 14.27 8.98
C GLU A 18 12.89 13.07 9.76
N LEU A 19 13.10 11.85 9.25
CA LEU A 19 12.69 10.62 9.93
C LEU A 19 13.39 10.48 11.30
N LEU A 20 14.70 10.71 11.37
CA LEU A 20 15.44 10.59 12.63
C LEU A 20 15.07 11.67 13.64
N THR A 21 14.84 12.91 13.19
CA THR A 21 14.36 13.99 14.06
C THR A 21 13.00 13.65 14.63
N PHE A 22 12.08 13.13 13.81
CA PHE A 22 10.77 12.70 14.28
C PHE A 22 10.88 11.57 15.32
N LEU A 23 11.64 10.50 15.03
CA LEU A 23 11.81 9.38 15.96
C LEU A 23 12.45 9.82 17.29
N LYS A 24 13.42 10.73 17.26
CA LYS A 24 14.06 11.31 18.46
C LYS A 24 13.12 12.22 19.26
N SER A 25 12.06 12.75 18.64
CA SER A 25 11.07 13.59 19.33
C SER A 25 10.06 12.79 20.15
N ILE A 26 9.95 11.48 19.92
CA ILE A 26 9.00 10.61 20.62
C ILE A 26 9.50 10.36 22.05
N PRO A 27 8.73 10.70 23.10
CA PRO A 27 9.13 10.47 24.48
C PRO A 27 9.33 8.99 24.78
N THR A 28 10.44 8.66 25.45
CA THR A 28 10.80 7.29 25.82
C THR A 28 11.54 7.28 27.16
N LYS A 29 11.26 6.27 28.00
CA LYS A 29 12.00 6.01 29.24
C LYS A 29 13.27 5.17 29.02
N TYR A 30 13.48 4.67 27.81
CA TYR A 30 14.59 3.79 27.47
C TYR A 30 15.71 4.57 26.77
N ALA A 31 16.95 4.36 27.20
CA ALA A 31 18.13 4.99 26.60
C ALA A 31 18.39 4.56 25.14
N ASN A 32 17.96 3.35 24.76
CA ASN A 32 18.03 2.83 23.40
C ASN A 32 16.70 2.14 23.03
N PRO A 33 15.71 2.89 22.52
CA PRO A 33 14.39 2.35 22.24
C PRO A 33 14.42 1.37 21.07
N ARG A 34 13.57 0.34 21.15
CA ARG A 34 13.32 -0.59 20.05
C ARG A 34 12.14 -0.09 19.22
N ILE A 35 12.33 -0.03 17.91
CA ILE A 35 11.35 0.44 16.93
C ILE A 35 11.00 -0.73 16.02
N ALA A 36 9.70 -0.99 15.84
CA ALA A 36 9.20 -1.90 14.82
C ALA A 36 8.41 -1.14 13.77
N VAL A 37 8.60 -1.47 12.50
CA VAL A 37 7.81 -0.93 11.38
C VAL A 37 6.82 -2.00 10.94
N VAL A 38 5.54 -1.77 11.22
CA VAL A 38 4.46 -2.74 10.96
C VAL A 38 3.50 -2.23 9.89
N GLY A 39 2.82 -3.16 9.21
CA GLY A 39 1.85 -2.85 8.17
C GLY A 39 1.75 -3.93 7.09
N VAL A 40 0.69 -3.85 6.28
CA VAL A 40 0.40 -4.78 5.19
C VAL A 40 1.51 -4.80 4.12
N PRO A 41 1.62 -5.82 3.27
CA PRO A 41 2.62 -5.88 2.19
C PRO A 41 2.62 -4.62 1.31
N ASN A 42 3.73 -4.32 0.63
CA ASN A 42 3.85 -3.24 -0.37
C ASN A 42 3.59 -1.78 0.07
N VAL A 43 3.30 -1.49 1.35
CA VAL A 43 3.14 -0.11 1.86
C VAL A 43 4.44 0.69 2.06
N GLY A 44 5.60 0.15 1.64
CA GLY A 44 6.88 0.86 1.74
C GLY A 44 7.65 0.71 3.05
N LYS A 45 7.31 -0.27 3.90
CA LYS A 45 8.02 -0.55 5.17
C LYS A 45 9.54 -0.69 4.99
N SER A 46 9.98 -1.53 4.05
CA SER A 46 11.41 -1.74 3.79
C SER A 46 12.09 -0.47 3.27
N THR A 47 11.37 0.38 2.53
CA THR A 47 11.88 1.70 2.11
C THR A 47 12.11 2.60 3.31
N ILE A 48 11.18 2.65 4.27
CA ILE A 48 11.32 3.43 5.51
C ILE A 48 12.48 2.89 6.34
N ILE A 49 12.53 1.57 6.57
CA ILE A 49 13.61 0.92 7.33
C ILE A 49 14.96 1.25 6.68
N ASN A 50 15.15 0.98 5.39
CA ASN A 50 16.42 1.25 4.70
C ASN A 50 16.83 2.73 4.79
N LYS A 51 15.86 3.65 4.68
CA LYS A 51 16.11 5.09 4.81
C LYS A 51 16.56 5.44 6.23
N ILE A 52 15.94 4.88 7.28
CA ILE A 52 16.40 5.05 8.68
C ILE A 52 17.82 4.50 8.85
N LEU A 53 18.08 3.29 8.35
CA LEU A 53 19.37 2.60 8.43
C LEU A 53 20.48 3.30 7.60
N GLY A 54 20.15 4.28 6.77
CA GLY A 54 21.12 4.93 5.86
C GLY A 54 21.65 3.99 4.77
N ARG A 55 20.95 2.89 4.48
CA ARG A 55 21.34 1.91 3.47
C ARG A 55 20.85 2.37 2.11
N HIS A 56 21.77 2.56 1.16
CA HIS A 56 21.44 3.02 -0.19
C HIS A 56 20.88 1.94 -1.13
N LYS A 57 20.97 0.65 -0.78
CA LYS A 57 20.48 -0.46 -1.62
C LYS A 57 20.35 -1.74 -0.80
N ALA A 58 19.11 -2.18 -0.57
CA ALA A 58 18.78 -3.59 -0.68
C ALA A 58 17.71 -3.64 -1.78
N LYS A 59 17.89 -4.51 -2.78
CA LYS A 59 17.04 -4.61 -3.97
C LYS A 59 15.56 -4.41 -3.60
N THR A 60 15.01 -3.25 -3.93
CA THR A 60 13.57 -3.03 -4.05
C THR A 60 13.10 -3.78 -5.30
N GLY A 61 13.29 -5.10 -5.30
CA GLY A 61 12.58 -5.98 -6.21
C GLY A 61 11.18 -6.08 -5.67
N ALA A 62 10.20 -5.65 -6.46
CA ALA A 62 8.77 -5.77 -6.20
C ALA A 62 8.32 -7.24 -6.21
N GLN A 63 8.94 -8.08 -5.38
CA GLN A 63 8.50 -9.44 -5.10
C GLN A 63 8.10 -9.54 -3.63
N PRO A 64 6.83 -9.86 -3.34
CA PRO A 64 6.39 -10.22 -1.99
C PRO A 64 7.31 -11.31 -1.42
N GLY A 65 7.78 -11.14 -0.18
CA GLY A 65 8.45 -12.21 0.57
C GLY A 65 9.99 -12.17 0.67
N ILE A 66 10.70 -11.14 0.21
CA ILE A 66 12.18 -11.08 0.31
C ILE A 66 12.66 -10.33 1.58
N THR A 67 12.14 -10.73 2.75
CA THR A 67 12.80 -10.46 4.04
C THR A 67 13.05 -11.82 4.67
N ARG A 68 14.29 -12.33 4.57
CA ARG A 68 14.65 -13.73 4.90
C ARG A 68 14.63 -14.07 6.41
N GLY A 69 14.13 -13.16 7.26
CA GLY A 69 14.01 -13.34 8.70
C GLY A 69 13.84 -12.01 9.43
N VAL A 70 13.45 -12.08 10.70
CA VAL A 70 13.35 -10.91 11.59
C VAL A 70 14.74 -10.52 12.07
N GLN A 71 15.18 -9.27 11.83
CA GLN A 71 16.52 -8.79 12.23
C GLN A 71 16.45 -7.48 13.02
N TRP A 72 17.26 -7.37 14.07
CA TRP A 72 17.43 -6.13 14.84
C TRP A 72 18.71 -5.39 14.41
N VAL A 73 18.61 -4.09 14.13
CA VAL A 73 19.74 -3.27 13.68
C VAL A 73 19.83 -1.99 14.51
N ASN A 74 20.99 -1.71 15.11
CA ASN A 74 21.22 -0.47 15.88
C ASN A 74 21.48 0.72 14.94
N VAL A 75 20.84 1.87 15.22
CA VAL A 75 21.00 3.13 14.49
C VAL A 75 20.86 4.30 15.44
N GLU A 76 21.91 5.12 15.56
CA GLU A 76 21.90 6.46 16.18
C GLU A 76 21.00 6.61 17.43
N GLY A 77 21.15 5.70 18.40
CA GLY A 77 20.41 5.74 19.68
C GLY A 77 19.10 4.95 19.70
N PHE A 78 18.82 4.14 18.67
CA PHE A 78 17.66 3.24 18.60
C PHE A 78 18.06 1.87 18.03
N THR A 79 17.18 0.87 18.18
CA THR A 79 17.28 -0.41 17.48
C THR A 79 16.03 -0.63 16.62
N VAL A 80 16.19 -0.89 15.33
CA VAL A 80 15.08 -1.08 14.37
C VAL A 80 14.89 -2.55 14.03
N LEU A 81 13.65 -3.01 14.01
CA LEU A 81 13.24 -4.32 13.52
C LEU A 81 13.00 -4.29 12.01
N ASP A 82 13.71 -5.15 11.28
CA ASP A 82 13.42 -5.50 9.89
C ASP A 82 12.60 -6.79 9.86
N SER A 83 11.35 -6.70 9.41
CA SER A 83 10.41 -7.83 9.32
C SER A 83 9.59 -7.79 8.04
N PRO A 84 9.16 -8.96 7.51
CA PRO A 84 8.19 -9.01 6.42
C PRO A 84 6.90 -8.24 6.73
N GLY A 85 6.16 -7.88 5.67
CA GLY A 85 4.76 -7.46 5.82
C GLY A 85 3.89 -8.58 6.33
N ILE A 86 2.91 -8.24 7.16
CA ILE A 86 1.98 -9.20 7.73
C ILE A 86 0.61 -8.91 7.13
N LEU A 87 -0.06 -9.96 6.65
CA LEU A 87 -1.42 -9.91 6.13
C LEU A 87 -2.23 -10.98 6.88
N TYR A 88 -3.29 -10.56 7.58
CA TYR A 88 -4.21 -11.47 8.27
C TYR A 88 -5.51 -11.53 7.47
N SER A 89 -5.58 -12.41 6.47
CA SER A 89 -6.69 -12.45 5.50
C SER A 89 -8.04 -12.84 6.11
N GLU A 90 -8.04 -13.58 7.22
CA GLU A 90 -9.24 -14.12 7.89
C GLU A 90 -10.14 -13.03 8.51
N ILE A 91 -9.65 -11.79 8.62
CA ILE A 91 -10.34 -10.69 9.30
C ILE A 91 -10.79 -9.58 8.34
N PHE A 92 -10.66 -9.76 7.02
CA PHE A 92 -10.97 -8.69 6.07
C PHE A 92 -12.45 -8.62 5.75
N SER A 93 -13.03 -7.43 5.95
CA SER A 93 -14.30 -7.09 5.31
C SER A 93 -14.10 -6.96 3.79
N LYS A 94 -15.19 -7.06 3.04
CA LYS A 94 -15.21 -6.81 1.58
C LYS A 94 -14.59 -5.45 1.21
N ASP A 95 -14.84 -4.42 2.02
CA ASP A 95 -14.26 -3.08 1.83
C ASP A 95 -12.74 -3.07 2.01
N ILE A 96 -12.24 -3.68 3.09
CA ILE A 96 -10.79 -3.76 3.36
C ILE A 96 -10.10 -4.57 2.27
N ALA A 97 -10.64 -5.73 1.89
CA ALA A 97 -10.06 -6.58 0.83
C ALA A 97 -9.97 -5.83 -0.51
N ALA A 98 -11.03 -5.12 -0.90
CA ALA A 98 -11.07 -4.33 -2.11
C ALA A 98 -10.05 -3.18 -2.10
N LYS A 99 -9.93 -2.44 -0.99
CA LYS A 99 -8.93 -1.37 -0.86
C LYS A 99 -7.50 -1.92 -0.89
N LEU A 100 -7.24 -3.03 -0.20
CA LEU A 100 -5.94 -3.71 -0.21
C LEU A 100 -5.56 -4.19 -1.61
N LEU A 101 -6.53 -4.67 -2.40
CA LEU A 101 -6.33 -5.02 -3.80
C LEU A 101 -5.93 -3.80 -4.64
N LEU A 102 -6.64 -2.68 -4.50
CA LEU A 102 -6.36 -1.44 -5.23
C LEU A 102 -4.96 -0.88 -4.96
N ILE A 103 -4.45 -1.04 -3.73
CA ILE A 103 -3.08 -0.60 -3.36
C ILE A 103 -2.03 -1.70 -3.52
N GLY A 104 -2.38 -2.86 -4.10
CA GLY A 104 -1.47 -3.98 -4.36
C GLY A 104 -0.93 -4.67 -3.10
N SER A 105 -1.60 -4.50 -1.96
CA SER A 105 -1.26 -5.17 -0.69
C SER A 105 -1.93 -6.54 -0.55
N LEU A 106 -3.03 -6.77 -1.26
CA LEU A 106 -3.66 -8.08 -1.45
C LEU A 106 -3.21 -8.63 -2.82
N PRO A 107 -2.58 -9.82 -2.88
CA PRO A 107 -2.29 -10.47 -4.15
C PRO A 107 -3.56 -10.72 -4.97
N ILE A 108 -3.46 -10.68 -6.29
CA ILE A 108 -4.62 -10.86 -7.20
C ILE A 108 -5.05 -12.33 -7.24
N GLU A 109 -4.14 -13.24 -6.89
CA GLU A 109 -4.38 -14.68 -6.88
C GLU A 109 -5.41 -15.07 -5.80
N ASN A 110 -6.40 -15.88 -6.19
CA ASN A 110 -7.47 -16.39 -5.31
C ASN A 110 -8.39 -15.29 -4.73
N VAL A 111 -8.50 -14.14 -5.39
CA VAL A 111 -9.48 -13.11 -5.06
C VAL A 111 -10.79 -13.42 -5.79
N ASP A 112 -11.90 -13.45 -5.05
CA ASP A 112 -13.23 -13.65 -5.63
C ASP A 112 -13.65 -12.48 -6.52
N ASP A 113 -14.40 -12.77 -7.60
CA ASP A 113 -14.92 -11.75 -8.53
C ASP A 113 -15.75 -10.67 -7.83
N GLU A 114 -16.43 -11.02 -6.73
CA GLU A 114 -17.17 -10.06 -5.91
C GLU A 114 -16.27 -8.96 -5.31
N ILE A 115 -15.02 -9.29 -4.96
CA ILE A 115 -14.03 -8.32 -4.45
C ILE A 115 -13.52 -7.44 -5.59
N PHE A 116 -13.30 -8.00 -6.78
CA PHE A 116 -12.94 -7.22 -7.98
C PHE A 116 -14.01 -6.21 -8.35
N ASP A 117 -15.28 -6.63 -8.35
CA ASP A 117 -16.41 -5.73 -8.63
C ASP A 117 -16.50 -4.60 -7.62
N TYR A 118 -16.28 -4.91 -6.33
CA TYR A 118 -16.31 -3.90 -5.28
C TYR A 118 -15.12 -2.94 -5.35
N ALA A 119 -13.92 -3.47 -5.61
CA ALA A 119 -12.72 -2.67 -5.83
C ALA A 119 -12.88 -1.75 -7.04
N PHE A 120 -13.47 -2.24 -8.13
CA PHE A 120 -13.77 -1.40 -9.29
C PHE A 120 -14.77 -0.29 -8.95
N LYS A 121 -15.81 -0.55 -8.15
CA LYS A 121 -16.74 0.50 -7.70
C LYS A 121 -16.03 1.61 -6.92
N ILE A 122 -15.14 1.24 -6.00
CA ILE A 122 -14.32 2.20 -5.24
C ILE A 122 -13.41 3.00 -6.18
N TYR A 123 -12.70 2.32 -7.10
CA TYR A 123 -11.86 2.95 -8.10
C TYR A 123 -12.64 3.91 -8.98
N ALA A 124 -13.80 3.48 -9.51
CA ALA A 124 -14.61 4.25 -10.43
C ALA A 124 -15.11 5.54 -9.79
N SER A 125 -15.53 5.46 -8.52
CA SER A 125 -15.87 6.65 -7.72
C SER A 125 -14.68 7.60 -7.59
N ALA A 126 -13.51 7.10 -7.19
CA ALA A 126 -12.31 7.92 -7.00
C ALA A 126 -11.75 8.52 -8.30
N ALA A 127 -11.88 7.80 -9.42
CA ALA A 127 -11.35 8.19 -10.73
C ALA A 127 -12.39 8.93 -11.61
N GLY A 128 -13.63 9.07 -11.16
CA GLY A 128 -14.71 9.69 -11.95
C GLY A 128 -15.17 8.86 -13.15
N VAL A 129 -15.03 7.54 -13.10
CA VAL A 129 -15.46 6.63 -14.18
C VAL A 129 -16.95 6.32 -14.04
N GLN A 130 -17.72 6.61 -15.09
CA GLN A 130 -19.18 6.39 -15.16
C GLN A 130 -19.52 5.16 -16.02
N LYS A 131 -18.86 4.04 -15.77
CA LYS A 131 -19.06 2.77 -16.49
C LYS A 131 -19.10 1.63 -15.48
N ASP A 132 -19.80 0.55 -15.81
CA ASP A 132 -19.62 -0.70 -15.08
C ASP A 132 -18.26 -1.35 -15.43
N ILE A 133 -17.86 -2.33 -14.63
CA ILE A 133 -16.56 -3.00 -14.80
C ILE A 133 -16.44 -3.72 -16.14
N VAL A 134 -17.55 -4.26 -16.68
CA VAL A 134 -17.54 -5.04 -17.92
C VAL A 134 -17.29 -4.12 -19.10
N GLN A 135 -18.04 -3.02 -19.20
CA GLN A 135 -17.86 -1.99 -20.22
C GLN A 135 -16.47 -1.38 -20.15
N PHE A 136 -15.98 -1.10 -18.95
CA PHE A 136 -14.65 -0.56 -18.75
C PHE A 136 -13.56 -1.54 -19.19
N LEU A 137 -13.65 -2.81 -18.79
CA LEU A 137 -12.65 -3.83 -19.14
C LEU A 137 -12.68 -4.19 -20.63
N GLU A 138 -13.83 -4.13 -21.30
CA GLU A 138 -13.92 -4.29 -22.76
C GLU A 138 -13.10 -3.19 -23.47
N GLU A 139 -13.32 -1.92 -23.14
CA GLU A 139 -12.58 -0.81 -23.73
C GLU A 139 -11.10 -0.82 -23.35
N TYR A 140 -10.80 -1.04 -22.07
CA TYR A 140 -9.43 -1.13 -21.58
C TYR A 140 -8.69 -2.27 -22.28
N GLY A 141 -9.28 -3.46 -22.33
CA GLY A 141 -8.73 -4.64 -22.98
C GLY A 141 -8.44 -4.41 -24.47
N ARG A 142 -9.38 -3.80 -25.21
CA ARG A 142 -9.16 -3.40 -26.61
C ARG A 142 -8.02 -2.41 -26.76
N SER A 143 -7.99 -1.36 -25.94
CA SER A 143 -6.96 -0.33 -25.99
C SER A 143 -5.55 -0.89 -25.70
N ARG A 144 -5.45 -1.99 -24.95
CA ARG A 144 -4.20 -2.67 -24.61
C ARG A 144 -3.89 -3.88 -25.50
N GLY A 145 -4.71 -4.16 -26.51
CA GLY A 145 -4.52 -5.31 -27.41
C GLY A 145 -4.66 -6.67 -26.70
N LEU A 146 -5.37 -6.72 -25.58
CA LEU A 146 -5.60 -7.94 -24.80
C LEU A 146 -6.74 -8.74 -25.43
N LEU A 147 -6.45 -9.42 -26.54
CA LEU A 147 -7.44 -10.15 -27.33
C LEU A 147 -7.17 -11.67 -27.33
N LYS A 148 -8.24 -12.46 -27.34
CA LYS A 148 -8.22 -13.89 -27.63
C LYS A 148 -8.30 -14.13 -29.14
N LYS A 149 -8.11 -15.38 -29.57
CA LYS A 149 -8.38 -15.80 -30.96
C LYS A 149 -9.83 -15.43 -31.32
N GLY A 150 -10.02 -14.80 -32.49
CA GLY A 150 -11.34 -14.30 -32.92
C GLY A 150 -11.62 -12.83 -32.55
N GLY A 151 -10.67 -12.10 -31.96
CA GLY A 151 -10.77 -10.65 -31.76
C GLY A 151 -11.63 -10.21 -30.57
N GLN A 152 -12.08 -11.15 -29.74
CA GLN A 152 -12.76 -10.88 -28.47
C GLN A 152 -11.76 -10.50 -27.38
N VAL A 153 -12.17 -9.66 -26.44
CA VAL A 153 -11.31 -9.24 -25.32
C VAL A 153 -11.02 -10.40 -24.37
N ASP A 154 -9.76 -10.49 -23.93
CA ASP A 154 -9.32 -11.39 -22.88
C ASP A 154 -9.57 -10.73 -21.51
N TYR A 155 -10.80 -10.87 -21.01
CA TYR A 155 -11.25 -10.22 -19.77
C TYR A 155 -10.39 -10.54 -18.55
N GLU A 156 -9.92 -11.77 -18.40
CA GLU A 156 -9.06 -12.14 -17.27
C GLU A 156 -7.72 -11.39 -17.33
N LYS A 157 -7.08 -11.33 -18.51
CA LYS A 157 -5.84 -10.54 -18.68
C LYS A 157 -6.09 -9.05 -18.49
N ALA A 158 -7.23 -8.54 -18.99
CA ALA A 158 -7.62 -7.15 -18.82
C ALA A 158 -7.80 -6.80 -17.33
N LYS A 159 -8.55 -7.62 -16.59
CA LYS A 159 -8.77 -7.49 -15.14
C LYS A 159 -7.44 -7.51 -14.38
N THR A 160 -6.62 -8.53 -14.59
CA THR A 160 -5.31 -8.65 -13.90
C THR A 160 -4.38 -7.47 -14.21
N LEU A 161 -4.25 -7.09 -15.49
CA LEU A 161 -3.38 -5.97 -15.87
C LEU A 161 -3.90 -4.65 -15.30
N PHE A 162 -5.20 -4.40 -15.40
CA PHE A 162 -5.83 -3.19 -14.88
C PHE A 162 -5.55 -3.01 -13.38
N PHE A 163 -5.89 -4.00 -12.54
CA PHE A 163 -5.68 -3.89 -11.09
C PHE A 163 -4.20 -3.77 -10.72
N LYS A 164 -3.31 -4.44 -11.46
CA LYS A 164 -1.86 -4.24 -11.31
C LYS A 164 -1.47 -2.79 -11.60
N GLU A 165 -1.91 -2.22 -12.71
CA GLU A 165 -1.57 -0.85 -13.07
C GLU A 165 -2.14 0.21 -12.14
N VAL A 166 -3.35 -0.03 -11.61
CA VAL A 166 -3.94 0.77 -10.55
C VAL A 166 -3.03 0.77 -9.32
N SER A 167 -2.59 -0.41 -8.86
CA SER A 167 -1.68 -0.54 -7.71
C SER A 167 -0.30 0.10 -7.91
N GLU A 168 0.16 0.18 -9.17
CA GLU A 168 1.40 0.84 -9.56
C GLU A 168 1.25 2.38 -9.73
N GLY A 169 0.03 2.91 -9.54
CA GLY A 169 -0.28 4.34 -9.66
C GLY A 169 -0.31 4.86 -11.10
N LYS A 170 -0.39 3.98 -12.11
CA LYS A 170 -0.44 4.36 -13.53
C LYS A 170 -1.78 5.00 -13.94
N HIS A 171 -2.81 4.82 -13.12
CA HIS A 171 -4.13 5.41 -13.29
C HIS A 171 -4.30 6.76 -12.57
N GLY A 172 -3.19 7.34 -12.09
CA GLY A 172 -3.19 8.61 -11.36
C GLY A 172 -3.03 8.42 -9.85
N LYS A 173 -2.96 9.55 -9.13
CA LYS A 173 -2.86 9.58 -7.67
C LYS A 173 -4.27 9.63 -7.10
N LEU A 174 -4.76 8.49 -6.64
CA LEU A 174 -6.12 8.32 -6.13
C LEU A 174 -6.09 8.03 -4.63
N THR A 175 -7.15 8.44 -3.93
CA THR A 175 -7.43 8.11 -2.53
C THR A 175 -8.72 7.31 -2.47
N TYR A 176 -8.67 6.14 -1.84
CA TYR A 176 -9.80 5.21 -1.75
C TYR A 176 -10.53 5.26 -0.41
N ASP A 177 -9.94 5.90 0.60
CA ASP A 177 -10.62 6.23 1.86
C ASP A 177 -11.26 7.61 1.74
N ILE A 178 -12.57 7.59 1.47
CA ILE A 178 -13.38 8.80 1.24
C ILE A 178 -14.17 9.24 2.49
N GLU A 179 -14.17 8.43 3.56
CA GLU A 179 -14.69 8.82 4.88
C GLU A 179 -13.72 9.77 5.59
N PHE A 180 -13.55 10.96 5.01
CA PHE A 180 -12.63 11.97 5.51
C PHE A 180 -12.98 12.45 6.92
N GLU A 181 -14.24 12.34 7.35
CA GLU A 181 -14.67 12.73 8.69
C GLU A 181 -13.92 11.95 9.77
N LYS A 182 -13.79 10.63 9.63
CA LYS A 182 -13.00 9.78 10.55
C LYS A 182 -11.51 10.13 10.50
N PHE A 183 -10.98 10.45 9.31
CA PHE A 183 -9.58 10.84 9.15
C PHE A 183 -9.29 12.21 9.80
N TRP A 184 -10.18 13.19 9.63
CA TRP A 184 -10.03 14.52 10.24
C TRP A 184 -10.28 14.51 11.74
N GLU A 185 -11.11 13.62 12.29
CA GLU A 185 -11.24 13.43 13.74
C GLU A 185 -9.93 12.94 14.38
N VAL A 186 -9.17 12.11 13.66
CA VAL A 186 -7.85 11.66 14.11
C VAL A 186 -6.84 12.82 14.11
N LEU A 187 -6.87 13.66 13.06
CA LEU A 187 -5.92 14.77 12.87
C LEU A 187 -6.26 16.04 13.66
N LYS A 188 -7.53 16.46 13.76
CA LYS A 188 -7.96 17.69 14.47
C LYS A 188 -7.80 17.58 16.00
N ASN A 189 -7.82 16.36 16.53
CA ASN A 189 -7.50 16.08 17.93
C ASN A 189 -6.00 15.80 18.13
N GLY A 190 -5.16 16.44 17.31
CA GLY A 190 -3.71 16.33 17.23
C GLY A 190 -3.01 17.62 17.61
#